data_AF-A0A2D9ZXK0-F1
#
_entry.id   AF-A0A2D9ZXK0-F1
#
_cell.length_a   1.000
_cell.length_b   1.000
_cell.length_c   1.000
_cell.angle_alpha   90.00
_cell.angle_beta   90.00
_cell.angle_gamma   90.00
#
_symmetry.space_group_name_H-M   'P 1'
#
loop_
_entity.id
_entity.type
_entity.pdbx_description
1 polymer ?
#
loop_
_entity_poly.entity_id
_entity_poly.type
_entity_poly.pdbx_seq_one_letter_code
_entity_poly.pdbx_strand_id
1 'polypeptide(L)'
;MKEKTMKKLTKAIALAGVMTTGLTAAAFTQAEEVEVAASAAVSNMYLWRGQDLGNGAAAVSGDLSASMGGAYGGIWMSSGDTTNGQEYDLYVGYGGEIESFSYDVSVLSYSYPGDDAVNGEGNTFGLTELIVTGGFAGASASYYYPLSSNPSDYKYITLGYGIDAYSINVGIADADGKNSDYTHVDLGYAYSDNLSFTVSKIVLMDEEDSFDDDIKFAVTYSLPIEM
;
A
#
# COMPACT_ATOMS: atom_id res chain seq x y z
N MET A 1 -6.94 -31.22 33.15
CA MET A 1 -5.69 -30.76 32.51
C MET A 1 -6.10 -29.95 31.30
N LYS A 2 -5.69 -28.68 31.27
CA LYS A 2 -6.13 -27.68 30.27
C LYS A 2 -5.65 -28.07 28.88
N GLU A 3 -6.58 -28.05 27.94
CA GLU A 3 -6.37 -28.18 26.51
C GLU A 3 -5.37 -27.10 26.06
N LYS A 4 -4.33 -27.54 25.35
CA LYS A 4 -3.26 -26.67 24.87
C LYS A 4 -3.76 -26.03 23.58
N THR A 5 -4.44 -24.90 23.69
CA THR A 5 -4.94 -24.10 22.56
C THR A 5 -3.80 -23.91 21.55
N MET A 6 -4.02 -24.36 20.30
CA MET A 6 -3.08 -24.18 19.20
C MET A 6 -2.80 -22.68 19.03
N LYS A 7 -1.52 -22.30 19.09
CA LYS A 7 -1.07 -20.95 18.75
C LYS A 7 -1.32 -20.75 17.25
N LYS A 8 -2.33 -19.95 16.90
CA LYS A 8 -2.48 -19.41 15.55
C LYS A 8 -1.20 -18.60 15.26
N LEU A 9 -0.37 -19.08 14.34
CA LEU A 9 0.77 -18.31 13.84
C LEU A 9 0.22 -17.25 12.88
N THR A 10 -0.18 -16.11 13.44
CA THR A 10 -0.49 -14.92 12.66
C THR A 10 0.84 -14.25 12.29
N LYS A 11 1.55 -14.74 11.27
CA LYS A 11 2.64 -13.98 10.66
C LYS A 11 2.06 -13.07 9.58
N ALA A 12 1.16 -12.17 9.98
CA ALA A 12 0.80 -11.02 9.16
C ALA A 12 1.85 -9.95 9.44
N ILE A 13 2.99 -10.02 8.74
CA ILE A 13 3.93 -8.90 8.74
C ILE A 13 3.34 -7.86 7.78
N ALA A 14 2.38 -7.08 8.28
CA ALA A 14 2.01 -5.81 7.67
C ALA A 14 3.15 -4.84 7.99
N LEU A 15 4.22 -4.87 7.20
CA LEU A 15 5.29 -3.89 7.31
C LEU A 15 4.79 -2.60 6.68
N ALA A 16 4.56 -1.61 7.54
CA ALA A 16 4.15 -0.28 7.14
C ALA A 16 5.22 0.40 6.27
N GLY A 17 4.72 1.29 5.44
CA GLY A 17 5.46 1.97 4.40
C GLY A 17 4.81 1.61 3.08
N VAL A 18 3.99 2.54 2.59
CA VAL A 18 3.27 2.47 1.31
C VAL A 18 2.00 1.64 1.36
N MET A 19 0.92 2.34 1.02
CA MET A 19 -0.39 1.88 0.59
C MET A 19 -0.31 0.75 -0.44
N THR A 20 0.00 -0.45 0.04
CA THR A 20 -0.36 -1.71 -0.58
C THR A 20 -1.52 -2.24 0.23
N THR A 21 -2.69 -1.64 -0.01
CA THR A 21 -3.94 -2.35 0.24
C THR A 21 -3.81 -3.74 -0.40
N GLY A 22 -3.91 -4.80 0.41
CA GLY A 22 -4.04 -6.15 -0.13
C GLY A 22 -3.04 -7.22 0.30
N LEU A 23 -2.17 -7.02 1.29
CA LEU A 23 -1.56 -8.16 2.01
C LEU A 23 -1.76 -8.08 3.52
N THR A 24 -2.99 -7.79 3.95
CA THR A 24 -3.49 -8.56 5.09
C THR A 24 -3.59 -9.99 4.57
N ALA A 25 -2.65 -10.85 4.99
CA ALA A 25 -2.79 -12.28 4.79
C ALA A 25 -4.13 -12.68 5.41
N ALA A 26 -5.18 -12.75 4.58
CA ALA A 26 -6.45 -13.31 4.98
C ALA A 26 -6.11 -14.68 5.54
N ALA A 27 -6.31 -14.86 6.84
CA ALA A 27 -6.09 -16.14 7.47
C ALA A 27 -7.19 -17.06 6.94
N PHE A 28 -6.95 -17.73 5.82
CA PHE A 28 -7.91 -18.58 5.15
C PHE A 28 -8.38 -19.69 6.10
N THR A 29 -9.55 -19.50 6.70
CA THR A 29 -10.31 -20.60 7.29
C THR A 29 -11.24 -21.14 6.20
N GLN A 30 -11.35 -22.47 6.09
CA GLN A 30 -12.19 -23.15 5.10
C GLN A 30 -13.71 -23.00 5.35
N ALA A 31 -14.14 -21.89 5.96
CA ALA A 31 -15.53 -21.52 6.08
C ALA A 31 -15.78 -20.34 5.13
N GLU A 32 -16.68 -20.51 4.15
CA GLU A 32 -17.15 -19.45 3.24
C GLU A 32 -18.02 -18.41 3.99
N GLU A 33 -17.46 -17.77 5.03
CA GLU A 33 -18.07 -16.62 5.68
C GLU A 33 -17.44 -15.34 5.14
N VAL A 34 -18.26 -14.28 5.04
CA VAL A 34 -17.76 -12.94 4.71
C VAL A 34 -17.05 -12.40 5.95
N GLU A 35 -15.75 -12.20 5.83
CA GLU A 35 -14.95 -11.54 6.86
C GLU A 35 -14.97 -10.03 6.61
N VAL A 36 -15.35 -9.26 7.63
CA VAL A 36 -15.31 -7.78 7.60
C VAL A 36 -14.22 -7.33 8.56
N ALA A 37 -13.33 -6.47 8.06
CA ALA A 37 -12.25 -5.89 8.85
C ALA A 37 -12.27 -4.37 8.75
N ALA A 38 -11.90 -3.70 9.84
CA ALA A 38 -11.74 -2.26 9.87
C ALA A 38 -10.49 -1.87 10.67
N SER A 39 -9.87 -0.75 10.30
CA SER A 39 -8.74 -0.21 11.05
C SER A 39 -8.67 1.31 10.97
N ALA A 40 -7.92 1.91 11.88
CA ALA A 40 -7.52 3.31 11.84
C ALA A 40 -6.02 3.44 12.10
N ALA A 41 -5.36 4.41 11.47
CA ALA A 41 -3.94 4.63 11.63
C ALA A 41 -3.57 6.12 11.70
N VAL A 42 -2.41 6.37 12.31
CA VAL A 42 -1.75 7.67 12.37
C VAL A 42 -0.30 7.47 11.95
N SER A 43 0.19 8.35 11.09
CA SER A 43 1.58 8.43 10.66
C SER A 43 2.09 9.87 10.81
N ASN A 44 3.38 10.05 11.10
CA ASN A 44 3.99 11.38 11.15
C ASN A 44 4.11 12.05 9.76
N MET A 45 3.90 11.31 8.67
CA MET A 45 3.96 11.79 7.29
C MET A 45 3.09 10.93 6.36
N TYR A 46 2.76 11.43 5.17
CA TYR A 46 2.13 10.61 4.13
C TYR A 46 3.19 10.08 3.16
N LEU A 47 3.82 8.97 3.54
CA LEU A 47 4.82 8.30 2.70
C LEU A 47 4.14 7.47 1.58
N TRP A 48 4.30 7.91 0.33
CA TRP A 48 3.77 7.25 -0.86
C TRP A 48 4.85 7.11 -1.92
N ARG A 49 5.19 5.87 -2.30
CA ARG A 49 6.18 5.54 -3.34
C ARG A 49 7.49 6.34 -3.16
N GLY A 50 8.01 6.40 -1.94
CA GLY A 50 9.24 7.14 -1.61
C GLY A 50 9.12 8.65 -1.43
N GLN A 51 7.93 9.24 -1.59
CA GLN A 51 7.67 10.67 -1.47
C GLN A 51 6.83 10.98 -0.21
N ASP A 52 7.03 12.16 0.39
CA ASP A 52 6.14 12.67 1.45
C ASP A 52 5.10 13.61 0.85
N LEU A 53 3.88 13.10 0.68
CA LEU A 53 2.72 13.84 0.19
C LEU A 53 2.13 14.80 1.26
N GLY A 54 2.52 14.61 2.52
CA GLY A 54 2.08 15.43 3.64
C GLY A 54 2.87 16.73 3.78
N ASN A 55 4.01 16.89 3.08
CA ASN A 55 4.89 18.06 3.22
C ASN A 55 5.15 18.44 4.70
N GLY A 56 5.48 17.43 5.52
CA GLY A 56 5.66 17.57 6.97
C GLY A 56 4.39 17.52 7.83
N ALA A 57 3.19 17.40 7.24
CA ALA A 57 1.95 17.13 7.95
C ALA A 57 1.79 15.63 8.26
N ALA A 58 1.25 15.33 9.44
CA ALA A 58 0.87 13.99 9.83
C ALA A 58 -0.34 13.49 9.02
N ALA A 59 -0.37 12.19 8.73
CA ALA A 59 -1.48 11.55 8.06
C ALA A 59 -2.33 10.76 9.06
N VAL A 60 -3.65 10.89 8.96
CA VAL A 60 -4.61 10.02 9.64
C VAL A 60 -5.36 9.24 8.57
N SER A 61 -5.54 7.94 8.77
CA SER A 61 -6.21 7.09 7.79
C SER A 61 -7.11 6.04 8.45
N GLY A 62 -8.00 5.47 7.64
CA GLY A 62 -8.84 4.35 8.02
C GLY A 62 -9.09 3.42 6.84
N ASP A 63 -9.39 2.16 7.15
CA ASP A 63 -9.70 1.12 6.18
C ASP A 63 -10.97 0.37 6.60
N LEU A 64 -11.78 0.00 5.61
CA LEU A 64 -12.88 -0.93 5.75
C LEU A 64 -12.86 -1.91 4.58
N SER A 65 -12.76 -3.20 4.88
CA SER A 65 -12.69 -4.28 3.89
C SER A 65 -13.69 -5.39 4.17
N ALA A 66 -14.07 -6.08 3.10
CA ALA A 66 -14.78 -7.35 3.14
C ALA A 66 -14.05 -8.37 2.25
N SER A 67 -13.97 -9.63 2.70
CA SER A 67 -13.35 -10.71 1.93
C SER A 67 -14.10 -12.03 2.04
N MET A 68 -14.06 -12.82 0.97
CA MET A 68 -14.66 -14.15 0.89
C MET A 68 -13.97 -14.99 -0.19
N GLY A 69 -13.44 -16.16 0.19
CA GLY A 69 -12.94 -17.15 -0.78
C GLY A 69 -11.82 -16.66 -1.71
N GLY A 70 -10.98 -15.74 -1.23
CA GLY A 70 -9.89 -15.10 -2.00
C GLY A 70 -10.30 -13.80 -2.68
N ALA A 71 -11.59 -13.56 -2.90
CA ALA A 71 -12.08 -12.26 -3.34
C ALA A 71 -12.11 -11.28 -2.17
N TYR A 72 -11.77 -10.03 -2.43
CA TYR A 72 -11.87 -8.96 -1.44
C TYR A 72 -12.19 -7.63 -2.11
N GLY A 73 -12.66 -6.69 -1.30
CA GLY A 73 -12.81 -5.30 -1.71
C GLY A 73 -13.05 -4.41 -0.51
N GLY A 74 -12.81 -3.12 -0.69
CA GLY A 74 -12.88 -2.19 0.41
C GLY A 74 -12.67 -0.75 0.00
N ILE A 75 -12.61 0.09 1.03
CA ILE A 75 -12.32 1.51 0.94
C ILE A 75 -11.23 1.86 1.94
N TRP A 76 -10.22 2.57 1.47
CA TRP A 76 -9.27 3.27 2.32
C TRP A 76 -9.56 4.76 2.27
N MET A 77 -9.33 5.47 3.38
CA MET A 77 -9.56 6.92 3.48
C MET A 77 -8.42 7.57 4.25
N SER A 78 -8.05 8.80 3.89
CA SER A 78 -7.09 9.59 4.66
C SER A 78 -7.33 11.08 4.64
N SER A 79 -6.75 11.76 5.64
CA SER A 79 -6.50 13.21 5.61
C SER A 79 -5.80 13.66 4.33
N GLY A 80 -5.10 12.75 3.64
CA GLY A 80 -4.65 12.89 2.27
C GLY A 80 -3.40 13.75 2.08
N ASP A 81 -3.21 14.19 0.85
CA ASP A 81 -2.06 14.94 0.35
C ASP A 81 -2.24 16.45 0.58
N THR A 82 -1.14 17.20 0.75
CA THR A 82 -1.21 18.66 1.03
C THR A 82 -1.64 19.49 -0.18
N THR A 83 -1.40 18.97 -1.38
CA THR A 83 -1.76 19.54 -2.68
C THR A 83 -3.22 19.24 -3.03
N ASN A 84 -3.65 17.98 -2.93
CA ASN A 84 -4.93 17.49 -3.44
C ASN A 84 -5.99 17.30 -2.33
N GLY A 85 -5.60 17.43 -1.06
CA GLY A 85 -6.49 17.31 0.09
C GLY A 85 -6.83 15.86 0.42
N GLN A 86 -8.02 15.64 1.01
CA GLN A 86 -8.47 14.32 1.46
C GLN A 86 -8.56 13.33 0.30
N GLU A 87 -8.21 12.09 0.60
CA GLU A 87 -8.20 10.98 -0.34
C GLU A 87 -9.09 9.85 0.15
N TYR A 88 -9.76 9.19 -0.78
CA TYR A 88 -10.22 7.82 -0.58
C TYR A 88 -9.83 6.95 -1.76
N ASP A 89 -9.55 5.69 -1.45
CA ASP A 89 -9.23 4.68 -2.44
C ASP A 89 -10.28 3.59 -2.43
N LEU A 90 -10.72 3.18 -3.61
CA LEU A 90 -11.61 2.04 -3.78
C LEU A 90 -10.82 0.89 -4.39
N TYR A 91 -10.97 -0.30 -3.80
CA TYR A 91 -10.26 -1.47 -4.27
C TYR A 91 -11.13 -2.72 -4.31
N VAL A 92 -10.81 -3.58 -5.28
CA VAL A 92 -11.34 -4.94 -5.40
C VAL A 92 -10.24 -5.84 -5.95
N GLY A 93 -10.16 -7.06 -5.47
CA GLY A 93 -9.13 -7.99 -5.92
C GLY A 93 -9.46 -9.44 -5.64
N TYR A 94 -8.57 -10.29 -6.12
CA TYR A 94 -8.57 -11.71 -5.89
C TYR A 94 -7.14 -12.20 -5.64
N GLY A 95 -6.92 -12.76 -4.46
CA GLY A 95 -5.63 -13.25 -4.02
C GLY A 95 -5.70 -14.63 -3.39
N GLY A 96 -4.57 -15.31 -3.37
CA GLY A 96 -4.46 -16.64 -2.79
C GLY A 96 -3.04 -17.17 -2.73
N GLU A 97 -2.91 -18.37 -2.17
CA GLU A 97 -1.63 -19.05 -2.02
C GLU A 97 -1.73 -20.48 -2.58
N ILE A 98 -0.69 -20.89 -3.33
CA ILE A 98 -0.49 -22.25 -3.80
C ILE A 98 0.89 -22.68 -3.31
N GLU A 99 0.90 -23.60 -2.34
CA GLU A 99 2.12 -24.01 -1.63
C GLU A 99 2.88 -22.83 -1.02
N SER A 100 4.06 -22.49 -1.55
CA SER A 100 4.89 -21.37 -1.09
C SER A 100 4.80 -20.14 -1.99
N PHE A 101 3.99 -20.21 -3.05
CA PHE A 101 3.75 -19.11 -3.97
C PHE A 101 2.44 -18.39 -3.62
N SER A 102 2.48 -17.07 -3.51
CA SER A 102 1.30 -16.23 -3.38
C SER A 102 1.06 -15.45 -4.67
N TYR A 103 -0.21 -15.18 -4.96
CA TYR A 103 -0.61 -14.30 -6.07
C TYR A 103 -1.70 -13.35 -5.61
N ASP A 104 -1.74 -12.17 -6.23
CA ASP A 104 -2.82 -11.20 -6.10
C ASP A 104 -3.04 -10.49 -7.43
N VAL A 105 -4.31 -10.27 -7.77
CA VAL A 105 -4.73 -9.40 -8.88
C VAL A 105 -5.80 -8.47 -8.35
N SER A 106 -5.56 -7.17 -8.42
CA SER A 106 -6.46 -6.15 -7.87
C SER A 106 -6.59 -4.94 -8.78
N VAL A 107 -7.70 -4.22 -8.63
CA VAL A 107 -7.93 -2.91 -9.23
C VAL A 107 -8.08 -1.91 -8.11
N LEU A 108 -7.29 -0.84 -8.16
CA LEU A 108 -7.32 0.27 -7.21
C LEU A 108 -7.67 1.56 -7.95
N SER A 109 -8.52 2.38 -7.35
CA SER A 109 -8.74 3.76 -7.77
C SER A 109 -8.45 4.71 -6.62
N TYR A 110 -7.72 5.78 -6.93
CA TYR A 110 -7.37 6.87 -6.02
C TYR A 110 -8.23 8.08 -6.36
N SER A 111 -8.92 8.62 -5.38
CA SER A 111 -9.88 9.72 -5.57
C SER A 111 -9.68 10.81 -4.53
N TYR A 112 -9.68 12.07 -4.97
CA TYR A 112 -9.42 13.24 -4.13
C TYR A 112 -10.60 14.21 -4.21
N PRO A 113 -11.64 14.07 -3.37
CA PRO A 113 -12.85 14.89 -3.48
C PRO A 113 -12.67 16.39 -3.26
N GLY A 114 -11.54 16.81 -2.67
CA GLY A 114 -11.18 18.21 -2.47
C GLY A 114 -10.40 18.82 -3.64
N ASP A 115 -9.91 18.00 -4.55
CA ASP A 115 -9.20 18.40 -5.76
C ASP A 115 -10.19 18.49 -6.93
N ASP A 116 -11.00 19.55 -6.91
CA ASP A 116 -11.78 19.91 -8.09
C ASP A 116 -10.80 20.28 -9.20
N ALA A 117 -10.75 19.50 -10.29
CA ALA A 117 -9.97 19.86 -11.46
C ALA A 117 -10.33 21.29 -11.90
N VAL A 118 -9.40 21.98 -12.58
CA VAL A 118 -9.53 23.38 -13.06
C VAL A 118 -10.84 23.65 -13.84
N ASN A 119 -11.60 22.62 -14.24
CA ASN A 119 -12.86 22.68 -14.97
C ASN A 119 -14.11 22.19 -14.20
N GLY A 120 -14.01 21.85 -12.91
CA GLY A 120 -15.16 21.41 -12.09
C GLY A 120 -15.65 19.99 -12.36
N GLU A 121 -14.83 19.15 -13.00
CA GLU A 121 -15.08 17.71 -13.14
C GLU A 121 -14.43 16.97 -11.97
N GLY A 122 -15.17 16.06 -11.33
CA GLY A 122 -14.63 15.23 -10.24
C GLY A 122 -13.59 14.24 -10.77
N ASN A 123 -12.63 13.87 -9.91
CA ASN A 123 -11.52 12.97 -10.25
C ASN A 123 -11.76 11.50 -9.88
N THR A 124 -12.98 11.12 -9.52
CA THR A 124 -13.31 9.73 -9.18
C THR A 124 -12.97 8.81 -10.36
N PHE A 125 -12.18 7.76 -10.10
CA PHE A 125 -11.60 6.86 -11.13
C PHE A 125 -10.60 7.50 -12.10
N GLY A 126 -10.22 8.76 -11.89
CA GLY A 126 -9.25 9.50 -12.72
C GLY A 126 -7.84 8.93 -12.64
N LEU A 127 -7.47 8.37 -11.48
CA LEU A 127 -6.30 7.50 -11.32
C LEU A 127 -6.78 6.11 -10.91
N THR A 128 -6.67 5.14 -11.82
CA THR A 128 -7.05 3.74 -11.60
C THR A 128 -5.96 2.82 -12.13
N GLU A 129 -5.56 1.83 -11.36
CA GLU A 129 -4.48 0.88 -11.68
C GLU A 129 -4.98 -0.57 -11.53
N LEU A 130 -4.60 -1.44 -12.47
CA LEU A 130 -4.56 -2.88 -12.30
C LEU A 130 -3.22 -3.24 -11.67
N ILE A 131 -3.25 -3.99 -10.58
CA ILE A 131 -2.07 -4.43 -9.86
C ILE A 131 -2.01 -5.95 -9.94
N VAL A 132 -0.84 -6.48 -10.32
CA VAL A 132 -0.56 -7.91 -10.31
C VAL A 132 0.65 -8.15 -9.44
N THR A 133 0.50 -9.02 -8.44
CA THR A 133 1.57 -9.36 -7.49
C THR A 133 1.82 -10.86 -7.47
N GLY A 134 3.09 -11.24 -7.43
CA GLY A 134 3.53 -12.60 -7.14
C GLY A 134 4.50 -12.60 -5.97
N GLY A 135 4.40 -13.60 -5.09
CA GLY A 135 5.27 -13.74 -3.93
C GLY A 135 5.79 -15.15 -3.75
N PHE A 136 6.99 -15.26 -3.16
CA PHE A 136 7.59 -16.55 -2.82
C PHE A 136 8.61 -16.39 -1.68
N ALA A 137 8.45 -17.17 -0.61
CA ALA A 137 9.41 -17.25 0.51
C ALA A 137 9.84 -15.88 1.08
N GLY A 138 8.88 -14.95 1.22
CA GLY A 138 9.11 -13.60 1.74
C GLY A 138 9.53 -12.57 0.69
N ALA A 139 9.87 -13.00 -0.54
CA ALA A 139 10.05 -12.10 -1.68
C ALA A 139 8.71 -11.80 -2.35
N SER A 140 8.57 -10.60 -2.91
CA SER A 140 7.42 -10.20 -3.72
C SER A 140 7.83 -9.34 -4.91
N ALA A 141 7.05 -9.40 -5.97
CA ALA A 141 7.14 -8.50 -7.11
C ALA A 141 5.74 -8.07 -7.53
N SER A 142 5.55 -6.77 -7.74
CA SER A 142 4.28 -6.20 -8.18
C SER A 142 4.46 -5.34 -9.42
N TYR A 143 3.46 -5.39 -10.30
CA TYR A 143 3.36 -4.53 -11.48
C TYR A 143 2.04 -3.75 -11.43
N TYR A 144 2.14 -2.44 -11.57
CA TYR A 144 1.03 -1.50 -11.55
C TYR A 144 0.83 -0.97 -12.97
N TYR A 145 -0.32 -1.29 -13.53
CA TYR A 145 -0.71 -0.96 -14.89
C TYR A 145 -1.84 0.05 -14.86
N PRO A 146 -1.65 1.28 -15.35
CA PRO A 146 -2.69 2.28 -15.32
C PRO A 146 -3.82 1.89 -16.29
N LEU A 147 -5.06 2.04 -15.82
CA LEU A 147 -6.29 1.80 -16.58
C LEU A 147 -6.96 3.09 -17.02
N SER A 148 -6.72 4.20 -16.32
CA SER A 148 -7.32 5.50 -16.58
C SER A 148 -6.47 6.43 -17.45
N SER A 149 -5.23 6.05 -17.76
CA SER A 149 -4.33 6.74 -18.68
C SER A 149 -3.76 5.77 -19.72
N ASN A 150 -3.01 6.28 -20.70
CA ASN A 150 -2.31 5.42 -21.64
C ASN A 150 -1.18 4.68 -20.90
N PRO A 151 -1.10 3.35 -20.96
CA PRO A 151 -0.10 2.56 -20.23
C PRO A 151 1.35 2.75 -20.64
N SER A 152 1.62 3.38 -21.80
CA SER A 152 2.99 3.86 -22.08
C SER A 152 3.40 4.97 -21.12
N ASP A 153 2.42 5.75 -20.65
CA ASP A 153 2.67 7.01 -19.97
C ASP A 153 3.03 6.85 -18.49
N TYR A 154 2.74 5.69 -17.90
CA TYR A 154 3.09 5.40 -16.51
C TYR A 154 3.19 3.90 -16.27
N LYS A 155 4.29 3.49 -15.65
CA LYS A 155 4.52 2.14 -15.13
C LYS A 155 5.14 2.26 -13.75
N TYR A 156 4.70 1.39 -12.86
CA TYR A 156 5.31 1.28 -11.55
C TYR A 156 5.52 -0.19 -11.21
N ILE A 157 6.72 -0.51 -10.74
CA ILE A 157 7.14 -1.86 -10.37
C ILE A 157 7.67 -1.82 -8.96
N THR A 158 7.37 -2.85 -8.16
CA THR A 158 8.01 -3.04 -6.86
C THR A 158 8.67 -4.40 -6.75
N LEU A 159 9.78 -4.44 -6.03
CA LEU A 159 10.45 -5.66 -5.56
C LEU A 159 10.60 -5.58 -4.05
N GLY A 160 10.03 -6.55 -3.34
CA GLY A 160 10.02 -6.61 -1.89
C GLY A 160 10.72 -7.85 -1.34
N TYR A 161 11.26 -7.73 -0.14
CA TYR A 161 11.63 -8.88 0.69
C TYR A 161 11.36 -8.58 2.17
N GLY A 162 10.67 -9.49 2.84
CA GLY A 162 10.38 -9.41 4.28
C GLY A 162 10.91 -10.62 5.04
N ILE A 163 11.52 -10.38 6.20
CA ILE A 163 11.95 -11.42 7.13
C ILE A 163 11.80 -10.95 8.58
N ASP A 164 11.05 -11.72 9.36
CA ASP A 164 10.72 -11.41 10.75
C ASP A 164 10.19 -9.98 10.93
N ALA A 165 10.93 -9.10 11.61
CA ALA A 165 10.51 -7.72 11.83
C ALA A 165 10.98 -6.75 10.74
N TYR A 166 11.74 -7.21 9.74
CA TYR A 166 12.45 -6.35 8.79
C TYR A 166 11.92 -6.52 7.38
N SER A 167 11.91 -5.44 6.60
CA SER A 167 11.66 -5.49 5.16
C SER A 167 12.56 -4.54 4.39
N ILE A 168 12.68 -4.84 3.11
CA ILE A 168 13.13 -3.91 2.07
C ILE A 168 12.10 -3.90 0.95
N ASN A 169 11.82 -2.71 0.41
CA ASN A 169 11.08 -2.52 -0.81
C ASN A 169 11.87 -1.61 -1.75
N VAL A 170 11.90 -1.96 -3.03
CA VAL A 170 12.43 -1.11 -4.09
C VAL A 170 11.27 -0.82 -5.04
N GLY A 171 10.93 0.45 -5.21
CA GLY A 171 9.93 0.90 -6.17
C GLY A 171 10.59 1.65 -7.32
N ILE A 172 10.14 1.35 -8.54
CA ILE A 172 10.65 1.94 -9.78
C ILE A 172 9.45 2.57 -10.50
N ALA A 173 9.48 3.89 -10.62
CA ALA A 173 8.55 4.65 -11.43
C ALA A 173 9.19 4.98 -12.78
N ASP A 174 8.49 4.63 -13.85
CA ASP A 174 8.83 4.89 -15.25
C ASP A 174 7.60 5.56 -15.87
N ALA A 175 7.69 6.85 -16.15
CA ALA A 175 6.55 7.67 -16.57
C ALA A 175 6.93 8.55 -17.76
N ASP A 176 6.06 8.63 -18.77
CA ASP A 176 6.27 9.54 -19.89
C ASP A 176 6.10 10.99 -19.41
N GLY A 177 7.23 11.65 -19.24
CA GLY A 177 7.31 13.01 -18.75
C GLY A 177 8.77 13.41 -18.61
N LYS A 178 9.04 14.72 -18.60
CA LYS A 178 10.38 15.16 -18.19
C LYS A 178 10.48 14.94 -16.68
N ASN A 179 11.55 14.27 -16.25
CA ASN A 179 11.98 14.25 -14.86
C ASN A 179 11.03 13.48 -13.93
N SER A 180 10.26 12.54 -14.48
CA SER A 180 9.25 11.76 -13.77
C SER A 180 9.72 10.37 -13.36
N ASP A 181 10.85 9.92 -13.88
CA ASP A 181 11.44 8.62 -13.58
C ASP A 181 12.28 8.70 -12.32
N TYR A 182 12.04 7.74 -11.42
CA TYR A 182 12.81 7.63 -10.18
C TYR A 182 12.73 6.22 -9.60
N THR A 183 13.69 5.91 -8.74
CA THR A 183 13.71 4.69 -7.93
C THR A 183 13.84 5.06 -6.47
N HIS A 184 13.01 4.47 -5.62
CA HIS A 184 13.14 4.60 -4.17
C HIS A 184 13.45 3.25 -3.51
N VAL A 185 14.09 3.33 -2.34
CA VAL A 185 14.35 2.20 -1.47
C VAL A 185 13.77 2.51 -0.09
N ASP A 186 12.96 1.58 0.40
CA ASP A 186 12.33 1.66 1.70
C ASP A 186 12.84 0.50 2.57
N LEU A 187 13.34 0.83 3.76
CA LEU A 187 13.73 -0.13 4.80
C LEU A 187 12.73 -0.07 5.94
N GLY A 188 12.04 -1.17 6.19
CA GLY A 188 11.00 -1.27 7.21
C GLY A 188 11.45 -2.02 8.45
N TYR A 189 10.93 -1.59 9.61
CA TYR A 189 11.04 -2.28 10.88
C TYR A 189 9.70 -2.27 11.64
N ALA A 190 9.12 -3.43 11.86
CA ALA A 190 7.93 -3.63 12.68
C ALA A 190 8.35 -3.87 14.14
N TYR A 191 8.15 -2.87 15.01
CA TYR A 191 8.42 -3.00 16.44
C TYR A 191 7.38 -3.87 17.14
N SER A 192 6.12 -3.76 16.71
CA SER A 192 5.00 -4.61 17.10
C SER A 192 3.99 -4.73 15.96
N ASP A 193 2.91 -5.48 16.19
CA ASP A 193 1.80 -5.61 15.25
C ASP A 193 1.11 -4.26 14.93
N ASN A 194 1.28 -3.25 15.81
CA ASN A 194 0.63 -1.95 15.70
C ASN A 194 1.61 -0.80 15.42
N LEU A 195 2.91 -0.96 15.67
CA LEU A 195 3.90 0.12 15.57
C LEU A 195 5.05 -0.28 14.65
N SER A 196 5.35 0.60 13.70
CA SER A 196 6.35 0.35 12.66
C SER A 196 7.07 1.63 12.25
N PHE A 197 8.25 1.44 11.67
CA PHE A 197 9.15 2.49 11.24
C PHE A 197 9.63 2.20 9.83
N THR A 198 9.72 3.23 9.00
CA THR A 198 10.23 3.13 7.63
C THR A 198 11.26 4.22 7.39
N VAL A 199 12.41 3.82 6.86
CA VAL A 199 13.39 4.75 6.28
C VAL A 199 13.24 4.68 4.78
N SER A 200 12.97 5.80 4.12
CA SER A 200 12.77 5.86 2.68
C SER A 200 13.70 6.89 2.05
N LYS A 201 14.21 6.57 0.86
CA LYS A 201 15.02 7.49 0.06
C LYS A 201 14.83 7.21 -1.41
N ILE A 202 14.70 8.27 -2.20
CA ILE A 202 14.87 8.22 -3.65
C ILE A 202 16.38 8.10 -3.93
N VAL A 203 16.77 7.01 -4.59
CA VAL A 203 18.18 6.65 -4.81
C VAL A 203 18.64 6.92 -6.25
N LEU A 204 17.69 7.03 -7.18
CA LEU A 204 17.94 7.34 -8.59
C LEU A 204 16.79 8.20 -9.10
N MET A 205 17.12 9.17 -9.96
CA MET A 205 16.19 10.03 -10.67
C MET A 205 16.82 10.46 -11.99
N ASP A 206 15.98 10.73 -12.99
CA ASP A 206 16.43 11.03 -14.35
C ASP A 206 17.06 12.42 -14.50
N GLU A 207 16.57 13.40 -13.75
CA GLU A 207 17.20 14.71 -13.64
C GLU A 207 17.47 15.07 -12.18
N GLU A 208 18.62 15.70 -11.93
CA GLU A 208 18.96 16.17 -10.59
C GLU A 208 17.89 17.12 -10.05
N ASP A 209 17.59 16.97 -8.76
CA ASP A 209 16.61 17.77 -8.02
C ASP A 209 15.15 17.68 -8.54
N SER A 210 14.80 16.68 -9.34
CA SER A 210 13.42 16.49 -9.80
C SER A 210 12.46 16.01 -8.71
N PHE A 211 13.01 15.34 -7.69
CA PHE A 211 12.30 14.91 -6.50
C PHE A 211 13.13 15.24 -5.26
N ASP A 212 12.43 15.39 -4.13
CA ASP A 212 13.10 15.46 -2.83
C ASP A 212 13.70 14.09 -2.47
N ASP A 213 15.04 14.02 -2.48
CA ASP A 213 15.83 12.84 -2.18
C ASP A 213 16.31 12.77 -0.72
N ASP A 214 15.89 13.71 0.13
CA ASP A 214 16.20 13.66 1.55
C ASP A 214 15.65 12.37 2.16
N ILE A 215 16.39 11.85 3.15
CA ILE A 215 15.98 10.64 3.87
C ILE A 215 14.72 10.93 4.67
N LYS A 216 13.69 10.14 4.43
CA LYS A 216 12.39 10.22 5.11
C LYS A 216 12.32 9.15 6.20
N PHE A 217 11.85 9.56 7.38
CA PHE A 217 11.61 8.67 8.52
C PHE A 217 10.13 8.66 8.85
N ALA A 218 9.42 7.62 8.43
CA ALA A 218 8.03 7.41 8.77
C ALA A 218 7.91 6.56 10.04
N VAL A 219 6.97 6.93 10.91
CA VAL A 219 6.50 6.12 12.03
C VAL A 219 4.99 6.02 11.92
N THR A 220 4.48 4.79 11.94
CA THR A 220 3.06 4.50 11.77
C THR A 220 2.55 3.68 12.93
N TYR A 221 1.46 4.14 13.53
CA TYR A 221 0.67 3.40 14.50
C TYR A 221 -0.69 3.03 13.92
N SER A 222 -0.99 1.73 13.82
CA SER A 222 -2.23 1.19 13.28
C SER A 222 -3.01 0.41 14.33
N LEU A 223 -4.32 0.62 14.37
CA LEU A 223 -5.26 0.00 15.30
C LEU A 223 -6.31 -0.79 14.51
N PRO A 224 -6.26 -2.13 14.54
CA PRO A 224 -7.40 -2.93 14.07
C PRO A 224 -8.58 -2.74 15.02
N ILE A 225 -9.78 -2.68 14.45
CA ILE A 225 -11.03 -2.54 15.19
C ILE A 225 -11.74 -3.89 15.17
N GLU A 226 -11.81 -4.53 16.34
CA GLU A 226 -12.55 -5.79 16.50
C GLU A 226 -14.06 -5.52 16.62
N MET A 227 -14.88 -6.37 15.99
CA MET A 227 -16.34 -6.41 16.18
C MET A 227 -16.75 -7.51 17.16
#